data_AF-A0AAV3YRA4-F1
#
_entry.id   AF-A0AAV3YRA4-F1
#
_cell.length_a   1.000
_cell.length_b   1.000
_cell.length_c   1.000
_cell.angle_alpha   90.00
_cell.angle_beta   90.00
_cell.angle_gamma   90.00
#
_symmetry.space_group_name_H-M   'P 1'
#
loop_
_entity.id
_entity.type
_entity.pdbx_description
1 polymer ?
#
loop_
_entity_poly.entity_id
_entity_poly.type
_entity_poly.pdbx_seq_one_letter_code
_entity_poly.pdbx_strand_id
1 'polypeptide(L)'
;MFLMNDENKKQLTQFLLHEWQQDCFALNLLIRELYFACHRQCFVLSSCDGKTTDLRPVPYLASSHEEADTLLTLHAIYSDQNIVT
;
A
#
# COMPACT_ATOMS: atom_id res chain seq x y z
N MET A 1 19.25 9.52 6.37
CA MET A 1 18.04 9.47 5.52
C MET A 1 16.91 8.83 6.35
N PHE A 2 15.82 9.55 6.63
CA PHE A 2 14.78 9.11 7.59
C PHE A 2 14.13 7.79 7.18
N LEU A 3 13.83 7.63 5.90
CA LEU A 3 13.27 6.43 5.29
C LEU A 3 14.28 5.30 5.08
N MET A 4 15.54 5.42 5.50
CA MET A 4 16.48 4.27 5.48
C MET A 4 16.48 3.49 6.81
N ASN A 5 15.79 3.99 7.82
CA ASN A 5 15.62 3.31 9.09
C ASN A 5 14.28 2.58 9.09
N ASP A 6 14.31 1.26 9.28
CA ASP A 6 13.11 0.42 9.22
C ASP A 6 12.09 0.73 10.32
N GLU A 7 12.55 1.16 11.50
CA GLU A 7 11.67 1.57 12.59
C GLU A 7 10.95 2.89 12.24
N ASN A 8 11.65 3.85 11.62
CA ASN A 8 11.02 5.07 11.14
C ASN A 8 9.98 4.82 10.04
N LYS A 9 10.26 3.90 9.10
CA LYS A 9 9.28 3.49 8.07
C LYS A 9 8.04 2.89 8.70
N LYS A 10 8.23 2.03 9.71
CA LYS A 10 7.14 1.38 10.43
C LYS A 10 6.27 2.41 11.15
N GLN A 11 6.89 3.33 11.90
CA GLN A 11 6.17 4.39 12.60
C GLN A 11 5.41 5.31 11.64
N LEU A 12 6.02 5.68 10.52
CA LEU A 12 5.36 6.48 9.49
C LEU A 12 4.15 5.74 8.88
N THR A 13 4.32 4.45 8.57
CA THR A 13 3.23 3.64 7.98
C THR A 13 2.07 3.48 8.96
N GLN A 14 2.37 3.25 10.23
CA GLN A 14 1.37 3.18 11.31
C GLN A 14 0.65 4.51 11.51
N PHE A 15 1.38 5.63 11.46
CA PHE A 15 0.79 6.97 11.53
C PHE A 15 -0.17 7.22 10.37
N LEU A 16 0.23 6.95 9.13
CA LEU A 16 -0.62 7.12 7.95
C LEU A 16 -1.86 6.23 8.01
N LEU A 17 -1.70 4.97 8.44
CA LEU A 17 -2.81 4.04 8.61
C LEU A 17 -3.83 4.55 9.63
N HIS A 18 -3.34 5.05 10.77
CA HIS A 18 -4.18 5.60 11.83
C HIS A 18 -4.96 6.83 11.37
N GLU A 19 -4.30 7.77 10.68
CA GLU A 19 -4.96 8.96 10.16
C GLU A 19 -6.03 8.62 9.12
N TRP A 20 -5.71 7.72 8.18
CA TRP A 20 -6.64 7.43 7.07
C TRP A 20 -7.77 6.49 7.47
N GLN A 21 -7.68 5.83 8.62
CA GLN A 21 -8.79 5.09 9.21
C GLN A 21 -9.87 6.01 9.82
N GLN A 22 -9.64 7.32 9.90
CA GLN A 22 -10.68 8.22 10.37
C GLN A 22 -11.83 8.31 9.36
N ASP A 23 -13.06 8.34 9.88
CA ASP A 23 -14.30 8.35 9.09
C ASP A 23 -14.40 9.56 8.14
N CYS A 24 -13.66 10.64 8.41
CA CYS A 24 -13.56 11.79 7.49
C CYS A 24 -12.95 11.42 6.12
N PHE A 25 -12.19 10.32 6.04
CA PHE A 25 -11.64 9.79 4.79
C PHE A 25 -12.49 8.70 4.16
N ALA A 26 -13.57 8.25 4.81
CA ALA A 26 -14.43 7.18 4.30
C ALA A 26 -15.01 7.52 2.92
N LEU A 27 -15.37 8.79 2.68
CA LEU A 27 -15.88 9.24 1.40
C LEU A 27 -14.84 9.18 0.28
N ASN A 28 -13.55 9.37 0.61
CA ASN A 28 -12.44 9.22 -0.33
C ASN A 28 -12.15 7.75 -0.64
N LEU A 29 -12.49 6.85 0.28
CA LEU A 29 -12.35 5.40 0.17
C LEU A 29 -13.61 4.71 -0.36
N LEU A 30 -14.70 5.46 -0.59
CA LEU A 30 -15.90 4.91 -1.21
C LEU A 30 -15.50 4.32 -2.56
N ILE A 31 -15.88 3.05 -2.79
CA ILE A 31 -15.55 2.24 -3.98
C ILE A 31 -14.04 2.12 -4.31
N ARG A 32 -13.17 2.38 -3.33
CA ARG A 32 -11.71 2.24 -3.48
C ARG A 32 -11.15 1.36 -2.37
N GLU A 33 -10.10 0.64 -2.72
CA GLU A 33 -9.31 -0.13 -1.77
C GLU A 33 -7.89 0.44 -1.75
N LEU A 34 -7.37 0.64 -0.56
CA LEU A 34 -6.02 1.09 -0.35
C LEU A 34 -5.23 0.04 0.41
N TYR A 35 -4.12 -0.38 -0.18
CA TYR A 35 -3.25 -1.41 0.37
C TYR A 35 -2.04 -0.77 1.05
N PHE A 36 -1.85 -1.10 2.33
CA PHE A 36 -0.68 -0.72 3.10
C PHE A 36 0.16 -1.95 3.35
N ALA A 37 1.43 -1.90 2.98
CA ALA A 37 2.37 -2.97 3.25
C ALA A 37 3.49 -2.45 4.16
N CYS A 38 3.59 -3.06 5.34
CA CYS A 38 4.58 -2.75 6.35
C CYS A 38 5.33 -4.02 6.73
N HIS A 39 6.57 -4.12 6.27
CA HIS A 39 7.46 -5.26 6.54
C HIS A 39 6.90 -6.60 6.02
N ARG A 40 6.34 -7.46 6.88
CA ARG A 40 5.73 -8.75 6.49
C ARG A 40 4.22 -8.76 6.63
N GLN A 41 3.62 -7.61 6.91
CA GLN A 41 2.18 -7.45 7.09
C GLN A 41 1.64 -6.55 6.00
N CYS A 42 0.46 -6.89 5.51
CA CYS A 42 -0.29 -6.04 4.61
C CYS A 42 -1.72 -5.90 5.11
N PHE A 43 -2.27 -4.71 4.93
CA PHE A 43 -3.62 -4.35 5.33
C PHE A 43 -4.31 -3.66 4.17
N VAL A 44 -5.61 -3.92 4.02
CA VAL A 44 -6.47 -3.19 3.11
C VAL A 44 -7.38 -2.28 3.92
N LEU A 45 -7.42 -1.01 3.53
CA LEU A 45 -8.33 0.00 4.04
C LEU A 45 -9.36 0.29 2.96
N SER A 46 -10.64 0.19 3.30
CA SER A 46 -11.76 0.37 2.36
C SER A 46 -12.94 1.04 3.05
N SER A 47 -13.87 1.63 2.28
CA SER A 47 -15.17 2.05 2.80
C SER A 47 -16.30 1.56 1.89
N CYS A 48 -17.25 0.82 2.47
CA CYS A 48 -18.39 0.29 1.73
C CYS A 48 -19.54 1.30 1.59
N ASP A 49 -19.69 2.20 2.56
CA ASP A 49 -20.83 3.12 2.68
C ASP A 49 -20.43 4.60 2.57
N GLY A 50 -19.13 4.88 2.48
CA GLY A 50 -18.58 6.24 2.43
C GLY A 50 -18.68 6.99 3.76
N LYS A 51 -18.99 6.28 4.86
CA LYS A 51 -19.14 6.84 6.20
C LYS A 51 -18.20 6.21 7.21
N THR A 52 -18.00 4.90 7.14
CA THR A 52 -17.06 4.18 8.00
C THR A 52 -15.90 3.62 7.20
N THR A 53 -14.71 3.62 7.78
CA THR A 53 -13.58 2.91 7.21
C THR A 53 -13.41 1.53 7.84
N ASP A 54 -13.06 0.55 7.02
CA ASP A 54 -12.79 -0.82 7.43
C ASP A 54 -11.33 -1.15 7.16
N LEU A 55 -10.61 -1.59 8.19
CA LEU A 55 -9.25 -2.08 8.10
C LEU A 55 -9.24 -3.60 8.21
N ARG A 56 -8.75 -4.29 7.18
CA ARG A 56 -8.67 -5.76 7.15
C ARG A 56 -7.24 -6.22 6.88
N PRO A 57 -6.71 -7.23 7.59
CA PRO A 57 -5.43 -7.83 7.24
C PRO A 57 -5.54 -8.58 5.90
N VAL A 58 -4.52 -8.46 5.06
CA VAL A 58 -4.39 -9.27 3.84
C VAL A 58 -3.67 -10.56 4.23
N PRO A 59 -4.36 -11.72 4.21
CA PRO A 59 -3.87 -12.95 4.84
C PRO A 59 -2.77 -13.64 4.05
N TYR A 60 -2.67 -13.35 2.74
CA TYR A 60 -1.69 -13.97 1.86
C TYR A 60 -1.11 -12.91 0.92
N LEU A 61 0.22 -12.80 0.94
CA LEU A 61 0.99 -12.04 -0.04
C LEU A 61 1.56 -13.04 -1.05
N ALA A 62 1.33 -12.78 -2.33
CA ALA A 62 1.81 -13.64 -3.42
C ALA A 62 3.34 -13.58 -3.60
N SER A 63 3.97 -12.49 -3.13
CA SER A 63 5.40 -12.23 -3.30
C SER A 63 5.94 -11.41 -2.12
N SER A 64 7.27 -11.39 -1.98
CA SER A 64 7.93 -10.46 -1.06
C SER A 64 7.96 -9.03 -1.62
N HIS A 65 8.27 -8.04 -0.76
CA HIS A 65 8.51 -6.65 -1.21
C HIS A 65 9.65 -6.57 -2.23
N GLU A 66 10.78 -7.22 -1.97
CA GLU A 66 11.95 -7.21 -2.84
C GLU A 66 11.63 -7.83 -4.21
N GLU A 67 10.86 -8.92 -4.22
CA GLU A 67 10.39 -9.57 -5.45
C GLU A 67 9.42 -8.67 -6.23
N ALA A 68 8.45 -8.05 -5.55
CA ALA A 68 7.51 -7.12 -6.19
C ALA A 68 8.24 -5.89 -6.79
N ASP A 69 9.18 -5.30 -6.04
CA ASP A 69 9.99 -4.16 -6.50
C ASP A 69 10.88 -4.55 -7.69
N THR A 70 11.45 -5.75 -7.65
CA THR A 70 12.23 -6.31 -8.76
C THR A 70 11.36 -6.49 -10.00
N LEU A 71 10.16 -7.07 -9.86
CA LEU A 71 9.22 -7.25 -10.98
C LEU A 71 8.78 -5.91 -11.56
N LEU A 72 8.44 -4.92 -10.73
CA LEU A 72 8.10 -3.57 -11.18
C LEU A 72 9.25 -2.93 -11.96
N THR A 73 10.49 -3.05 -11.46
CA THR A 73 11.68 -2.53 -12.12
C THR A 73 11.92 -3.23 -13.47
N LEU A 74 11.80 -4.56 -13.51
CA LEU A 74 11.94 -5.33 -14.75
C LEU A 74 10.85 -4.96 -15.77
N HIS A 75 9.60 -4.77 -15.33
CA HIS A 75 8.52 -4.33 -16.20
C HIS A 75 8.76 -2.92 -16.74
N ALA A 76 9.28 -2.00 -15.93
CA ALA A 76 9.64 -0.66 -16.38
C ALA A 76 10.75 -0.70 -17.45
N ILE A 77 11.81 -1.48 -17.22
CA ILE A 77 12.90 -1.68 -18.18
C ILE A 77 12.38 -2.29 -19.49
N TYR A 78 11.56 -3.34 -19.38
CA TYR A 78 10.98 -3.98 -20.56
C TYR A 78 10.08 -3.00 -21.33
N SER A 79 9.27 -2.21 -20.61
CA SER A 79 8.37 -1.23 -21.25
C SER A 79 9.19 -0.20 -22.03
N ASP A 80 10.25 0.36 -21.44
CA ASP A 80 11.17 1.31 -22.09
C ASP A 80 11.82 0.73 -23.36
N GLN A 81 12.30 -0.51 -23.28
CA GLN A 81 12.89 -1.21 -24.42
C GLN A 81 11.89 -1.51 -25.55
N ASN A 82 10.60 -1.50 -25.25
CA ASN A 82 9.52 -1.75 -26.21
C ASN A 82 8.72 -0.48 -26.56
N ILE A 83 9.21 0.74 -26.25
CA ILE A 83 8.67 2.03 -26.78
C ILE A 83 9.06 2.22 -28.26
N VAL A 84 9.01 1.15 -29.07
CA VAL A 84 9.13 1.23 -30.53
C VAL A 84 7.96 0.45 -31.13
N THR A 85 6.84 1.15 -31.32
CA THR A 85 5.88 0.93 -32.41
C THR A 85 5.20 2.23 -32.78
#